data_AF-A0A229VUK0-F1
#
_entry.id   AF-A0A229VUK0-F1
#
_cell.length_a   1.000
_cell.length_b   1.000
_cell.length_c   1.000
_cell.angle_alpha   90.00
_cell.angle_beta   90.00
_cell.angle_gamma   90.00
#
_symmetry.space_group_name_H-M   'P 1'
#
loop_
_entity.id
_entity.type
_entity.pdbx_description
1 polymer ?
#
loop_
_entity_poly.entity_id
_entity_poly.type
_entity_poly.pdbx_seq_one_letter_code
_entity_poly.pdbx_strand_id
1 'polypeptide(L)'
;RGSRSVFIAHKALNILIPYFVFASIYIAVNSSVSEVNHRSDIDRILWLWKEPEAQYWFLYALFLLFIFWVFLSGSMKNWHILIFLSVLNYAAVLLDIHFGSLSSAMSMAFSFGLGTVTEKLFFSENSSIKKMLVIVLHVLVVGFFSYMNVQSLPILKEAGEALGIAASICFITLITKFSLFAKVLLLICKYSFPIYLLHTIFTAGIRIGLNYAGWRNYWIQVLVGTGVGILAPVLIAMLCSKTPFLDFLFYPSKYLEKFYNRSSRRFCLLRRKRVSR
;
A
#
# COMPACT_ATOMS: atom_id res chain seq x y z
N ARG A 1 -15.55 20.74 -4.63
CA ARG A 1 -14.66 19.76 -5.31
C ARG A 1 -13.32 20.46 -5.51
N GLY A 2 -12.23 19.99 -4.90
CA GLY A 2 -10.91 20.63 -5.04
C GLY A 2 -10.40 20.53 -6.48
N SER A 3 -9.52 21.45 -6.89
CA SER A 3 -8.85 21.36 -8.19
C SER A 3 -7.98 20.10 -8.29
N ARG A 4 -7.69 19.64 -9.52
CA ARG A 4 -6.77 18.51 -9.78
C ARG A 4 -5.42 18.71 -9.08
N SER A 5 -4.92 19.94 -9.08
CA SER A 5 -3.67 20.30 -8.39
C SER A 5 -3.74 20.10 -6.88
N VAL A 6 -4.85 20.45 -6.23
CA VAL A 6 -5.05 20.22 -4.79
C VAL A 6 -5.08 18.72 -4.48
N PHE A 7 -5.71 17.90 -5.32
CA PHE A 7 -5.71 16.44 -5.16
C PHE A 7 -4.29 15.85 -5.28
N ILE A 8 -3.54 16.23 -6.31
CA ILE A 8 -2.17 15.75 -6.51
C ILE A 8 -1.27 16.20 -5.35
N ALA A 9 -1.36 17.46 -4.92
CA ALA A 9 -0.59 17.96 -3.78
C ALA A 9 -0.91 17.19 -2.49
N HIS A 10 -2.18 16.89 -2.24
CA HIS A 10 -2.60 16.08 -1.09
C HIS A 10 -2.05 14.64 -1.16
N LYS A 11 -2.04 14.02 -2.35
CA LYS A 11 -1.44 12.70 -2.55
C LYS A 11 0.08 12.74 -2.41
N ALA A 12 0.73 13.76 -2.96
CA ALA A 12 2.18 13.95 -2.84
C ALA A 12 2.60 14.03 -1.37
N LEU A 13 1.90 14.86 -0.57
CA LEU A 13 2.16 14.97 0.85
C LEU A 13 2.00 13.61 1.57
N ASN A 14 0.89 12.91 1.37
CA ASN A 14 0.62 11.68 2.12
C ASN A 14 1.35 10.43 1.61
N ILE A 15 1.94 10.46 0.42
CA ILE A 15 2.62 9.31 -0.18
C ILE A 15 4.13 9.55 -0.22
N LEU A 16 4.58 10.69 -0.77
CA LEU A 16 6.01 10.96 -0.94
C LEU A 16 6.72 11.25 0.38
N ILE A 17 6.10 11.95 1.33
CA ILE A 17 6.73 12.19 2.63
C ILE A 17 6.99 10.86 3.36
N PRO A 18 5.97 9.99 3.58
CA PRO A 18 6.24 8.68 4.16
C PRO A 18 7.21 7.84 3.33
N TYR A 19 7.13 7.89 2.00
CA TYR A 19 8.07 7.20 1.12
C TYR A 19 9.52 7.57 1.44
N PHE A 20 9.88 8.85 1.36
CA PHE A 20 11.26 9.29 1.61
C PHE A 20 11.68 9.01 3.05
N VAL A 21 10.83 9.28 4.03
CA VAL A 21 11.16 9.07 5.45
C VAL A 21 11.42 7.60 5.76
N PHE A 22 10.48 6.70 5.43
CA PHE A 22 10.59 5.30 5.83
C PHE A 22 11.56 4.51 4.94
N ALA A 23 11.71 4.87 3.66
CA ALA A 23 12.76 4.30 2.82
C ALA A 23 14.16 4.68 3.34
N SER A 24 14.38 5.94 3.74
CA SER A 24 15.66 6.33 4.35
C SER A 24 15.93 5.60 5.67
N ILE A 25 14.92 5.45 6.53
CA ILE A 25 15.06 4.66 7.77
C ILE A 25 15.42 3.22 7.45
N TYR A 26 14.75 2.59 6.47
CA TYR A 26 15.05 1.22 6.07
C TYR A 26 16.48 1.08 5.57
N ILE A 27 16.95 1.97 4.69
CA ILE A 27 18.32 1.95 4.18
C ILE A 27 19.32 2.09 5.33
N ALA A 28 19.10 3.02 6.25
CA ALA A 28 19.99 3.23 7.39
C ALA A 28 20.04 2.03 8.34
N VAL A 29 18.91 1.35 8.57
CA VAL A 29 18.87 0.11 9.35
C VAL A 29 19.60 -1.01 8.62
N ASN A 30 19.34 -1.21 7.33
CA ASN A 30 19.95 -2.29 6.56
C ASN A 30 21.42 -2.06 6.22
N SER A 31 21.91 -0.83 6.24
CA SER A 31 23.34 -0.53 6.07
C SER A 31 24.13 -0.90 7.33
N SER A 32 23.50 -0.83 8.51
CA SER A 32 24.13 -1.02 9.81
C SER A 32 24.05 -2.44 10.37
N VAL A 33 23.10 -3.25 9.90
CA VAL A 33 22.92 -4.65 10.36
C VAL A 33 23.49 -5.62 9.32
N SER A 34 24.40 -6.52 9.72
CA SER A 34 25.08 -7.45 8.81
C SER A 34 24.22 -8.65 8.37
N GLU A 35 23.25 -9.06 9.18
CA GLU A 35 22.46 -10.29 9.00
C GLU A 35 21.16 -10.06 8.23
N VAL A 36 20.98 -8.89 7.60
CA VAL A 36 19.83 -8.60 6.74
C VAL A 36 19.97 -9.32 5.40
N ASN A 37 18.84 -9.71 4.80
CA ASN A 37 18.84 -10.42 3.51
C ASN A 37 19.26 -9.54 2.33
N HIS A 38 19.03 -8.24 2.43
CA HIS A 38 19.35 -7.27 1.39
C HIS A 38 20.04 -6.09 2.07
N ARG A 39 21.36 -6.06 2.00
CA ARG A 39 22.16 -4.95 2.49
C ARG A 39 21.99 -3.76 1.56
N SER A 40 21.82 -2.58 2.12
CA SER A 40 21.66 -1.34 1.37
C SER A 40 22.85 -0.43 1.67
N ASP A 41 23.39 0.21 0.64
CA ASP A 41 24.43 1.22 0.81
C ASP A 41 23.78 2.56 1.20
N ILE A 42 24.44 3.30 2.10
CA ILE A 42 23.84 4.51 2.70
C ILE A 42 23.62 5.64 1.69
N ASP A 43 24.43 5.70 0.63
CA ASP A 43 24.36 6.67 -0.45
C ASP A 43 23.09 6.49 -1.31
N ARG A 44 22.44 5.32 -1.28
CA ARG A 44 21.17 5.08 -1.98
C ARG A 44 20.05 6.00 -1.51
N ILE A 45 20.14 6.56 -0.30
CA ILE A 45 19.22 7.58 0.20
C ILE A 45 19.12 8.77 -0.77
N LEU A 46 20.25 9.18 -1.38
CA LEU A 46 20.30 10.29 -2.34
C LEU A 46 19.64 9.95 -3.68
N TRP A 47 19.54 8.66 -4.01
CA TRP A 47 19.00 8.15 -5.26
C TRP A 47 17.54 7.70 -5.18
N LEU A 48 16.91 7.78 -4.00
CA LEU A 48 15.51 7.38 -3.79
C LEU A 48 14.50 8.06 -4.73
N TRP A 49 14.80 9.22 -5.29
CA TRP A 49 13.90 9.87 -6.26
C TRP A 49 13.88 9.18 -7.63
N LYS A 50 14.94 8.44 -7.96
CA LYS A 50 15.13 7.72 -9.22
C LYS A 50 14.95 6.21 -9.05
N GLU A 51 15.57 5.66 -8.02
CA GLU A 51 15.64 4.22 -7.74
C GLU A 51 14.96 3.91 -6.40
N PRO A 52 13.67 3.54 -6.42
CA PRO A 52 13.01 3.15 -5.19
C PRO A 52 13.52 1.80 -4.67
N GLU A 53 13.48 1.63 -3.36
CA GLU A 53 14.07 0.47 -2.69
C GLU A 53 13.07 -0.30 -1.82
N ALA A 54 13.32 -1.61 -1.66
CA ALA A 54 12.53 -2.53 -0.85
C ALA A 54 11.03 -2.46 -1.15
N GLN A 55 10.15 -2.63 -0.17
CA GLN A 55 8.70 -2.54 -0.40
C GLN A 55 8.23 -1.13 -0.81
N TYR A 56 9.06 -0.09 -0.68
CA TYR A 56 8.65 1.31 -0.84
C TYR A 56 8.48 1.73 -2.30
N TRP A 57 8.99 0.96 -3.26
CA TRP A 57 8.73 1.18 -4.69
C TRP A 57 7.24 1.28 -5.01
N PHE A 58 6.39 0.60 -4.27
CA PHE A 58 4.97 0.65 -4.50
C PHE A 58 4.35 2.02 -4.11
N LEU A 59 4.86 2.75 -3.12
CA LEU A 59 4.39 4.14 -2.86
C LEU A 59 4.74 5.06 -4.04
N TYR A 60 5.96 4.92 -4.55
CA TYR A 60 6.43 5.67 -5.71
C TYR A 60 5.55 5.39 -6.93
N ALA A 61 5.33 4.11 -7.24
CA ALA A 61 4.44 3.65 -8.30
C ALA A 61 3.00 4.14 -8.12
N LEU A 62 2.46 4.05 -6.91
CA LEU A 62 1.10 4.48 -6.58
C LEU A 62 0.91 5.99 -6.78
N PHE A 63 1.91 6.80 -6.44
CA PHE A 63 1.87 8.23 -6.69
C PHE A 63 1.84 8.55 -8.19
N LEU A 64 2.69 7.88 -8.99
CA LEU A 64 2.68 8.03 -10.44
C LEU A 64 1.35 7.60 -11.06
N LEU A 65 0.73 6.53 -10.56
CA LEU A 65 -0.59 6.10 -11.00
C LEU A 65 -1.67 7.16 -10.71
N PHE A 66 -1.64 7.81 -9.54
CA PHE A 66 -2.55 8.94 -9.28
C PHE A 66 -2.34 10.09 -10.27
N ILE A 67 -1.09 10.41 -10.62
CA ILE A 67 -0.77 11.40 -11.64
C ILE A 67 -1.41 11.02 -12.97
N PHE A 68 -1.14 9.81 -13.48
CA PHE A 68 -1.72 9.36 -14.75
C PHE A 68 -3.24 9.39 -14.73
N TRP A 69 -3.87 8.91 -13.66
CA TRP A 69 -5.33 8.88 -13.57
C TRP A 69 -5.93 10.28 -13.55
N VAL A 70 -5.34 11.23 -12.82
CA VAL A 70 -5.85 12.61 -12.73
C VAL A 70 -5.71 13.35 -14.06
N PHE A 71 -4.60 13.14 -14.78
CA PHE A 71 -4.41 13.77 -16.09
C PHE A 71 -5.33 13.16 -17.14
N LEU A 72 -5.38 11.83 -17.25
CA LEU A 72 -6.14 11.13 -18.28
C LEU A 72 -7.66 11.18 -18.04
N SER A 73 -8.11 11.24 -16.78
CA SER A 73 -9.54 11.42 -16.44
C SER A 73 -10.12 12.76 -16.89
N GLY A 74 -9.28 13.69 -17.36
CA GLY A 74 -9.76 14.89 -18.02
C GLY A 74 -10.35 14.66 -19.41
N SER A 75 -9.97 13.57 -20.07
CA SER A 75 -10.35 13.28 -21.45
C SER A 75 -10.99 11.90 -21.62
N MET A 76 -10.78 10.98 -20.67
CA MET A 76 -11.19 9.58 -20.77
C MET A 76 -11.95 9.10 -19.52
N LYS A 77 -12.88 8.16 -19.70
CA LYS A 77 -13.52 7.47 -18.56
C LYS A 77 -12.55 6.45 -17.95
N ASN A 78 -12.67 6.13 -16.65
CA ASN A 78 -11.79 5.21 -15.93
C ASN A 78 -11.52 3.87 -16.64
N TRP A 79 -12.54 3.25 -17.24
CA TRP A 79 -12.35 1.98 -17.96
C TRP A 79 -11.48 2.12 -19.21
N HIS A 80 -11.56 3.27 -19.92
CA HIS A 80 -10.66 3.55 -21.04
C HIS A 80 -9.22 3.78 -20.56
N ILE A 81 -9.04 4.45 -19.41
CA ILE A 81 -7.71 4.66 -18.81
C ILE A 81 -7.08 3.31 -18.43
N LEU A 82 -7.86 2.42 -17.81
CA LEU A 82 -7.44 1.05 -17.49
C LEU A 82 -6.94 0.33 -18.74
N ILE A 83 -7.78 0.24 -19.78
CA ILE A 83 -7.41 -0.46 -21.02
C ILE A 83 -6.17 0.19 -21.65
N PHE A 84 -6.16 1.53 -21.76
CA PHE A 84 -5.07 2.26 -22.37
C PHE A 84 -3.73 2.01 -21.69
N LEU A 85 -3.66 2.12 -20.35
CA LEU A 85 -2.41 1.92 -19.61
C LEU A 85 -1.98 0.45 -19.57
N SER A 86 -2.92 -0.50 -19.51
CA SER A 86 -2.61 -1.93 -19.61
C SER A 86 -2.04 -2.29 -20.98
N VAL A 87 -2.65 -1.82 -22.06
CA VAL A 87 -2.15 -2.04 -23.43
C VAL A 87 -0.79 -1.38 -23.63
N LEU A 88 -0.61 -0.16 -23.12
CA LEU A 88 0.67 0.54 -23.18
C LEU A 88 1.77 -0.23 -22.44
N ASN A 89 1.48 -0.76 -21.24
CA ASN A 89 2.40 -1.60 -20.50
C ASN A 89 2.76 -2.87 -21.27
N TYR A 90 1.77 -3.55 -21.86
CA TYR A 90 2.00 -4.75 -22.66
C TYR A 90 2.84 -4.47 -23.91
N ALA A 91 2.54 -3.37 -24.63
CA ALA A 91 3.33 -2.94 -25.77
C ALA A 91 4.77 -2.61 -25.38
N ALA A 92 4.98 -1.95 -24.24
CA ALA A 92 6.32 -1.67 -23.73
C ALA A 92 7.10 -2.95 -23.42
N VAL A 93 6.47 -3.95 -22.79
CA VAL A 93 7.08 -5.25 -22.51
C VAL A 93 7.41 -6.00 -23.80
N LEU A 94 6.50 -6.02 -24.78
CA LEU A 94 6.74 -6.70 -26.06
C LEU A 94 7.86 -6.07 -26.89
N LEU A 95 8.01 -4.75 -26.81
CA LEU A 95 9.05 -4.00 -27.54
C LEU A 95 10.36 -3.88 -26.74
N ASP A 96 10.46 -4.53 -25.58
CA ASP A 96 11.61 -4.46 -24.67
C ASP A 96 11.98 -3.02 -24.27
N ILE A 97 10.96 -2.16 -24.10
CA ILE A 97 11.14 -0.76 -23.72
C ILE A 97 11.08 -0.64 -22.19
N HIS A 98 12.21 -0.28 -21.58
CA HIS A 98 12.31 -0.05 -20.16
C HIS A 98 12.23 1.44 -19.80
N PHE A 99 11.23 1.81 -18.98
CA PHE A 99 11.06 3.17 -18.48
C PHE A 99 11.64 3.37 -17.06
N GLY A 100 12.58 2.51 -16.65
CA GLY A 100 13.14 2.51 -15.30
C GLY A 100 12.06 2.31 -14.23
N SER A 101 12.04 3.15 -13.20
CA SER A 101 11.08 3.08 -12.09
C SER A 101 9.62 3.27 -12.53
N LEU A 102 9.39 3.91 -13.69
CA LEU A 102 8.04 4.10 -14.24
C LEU A 102 7.41 2.78 -14.70
N SER A 103 8.22 1.81 -15.16
CA SER A 103 7.72 0.48 -15.55
C SER A 103 7.01 -0.22 -14.38
N SER A 104 7.46 0.02 -13.14
CA SER A 104 6.80 -0.50 -11.94
C SER A 104 5.39 0.07 -11.77
N ALA A 105 5.19 1.36 -12.02
CA ALA A 105 3.87 1.98 -12.01
C ALA A 105 2.96 1.40 -13.10
N MET A 106 3.47 1.28 -14.33
CA MET A 106 2.73 0.74 -15.47
C MET A 106 2.30 -0.71 -15.23
N SER A 107 3.17 -1.55 -14.66
CA SER A 107 2.84 -2.93 -14.33
C SER A 107 1.73 -3.07 -13.29
N MET A 108 1.49 -2.04 -12.47
CA MET A 108 0.41 -2.00 -11.46
C MET A 108 -0.85 -1.30 -11.98
N ALA A 109 -0.84 -0.75 -13.20
CA ALA A 109 -1.94 0.04 -13.75
C ALA A 109 -3.23 -0.76 -13.91
N PHE A 110 -3.13 -2.04 -14.27
CA PHE A 110 -4.29 -2.94 -14.38
C PHE A 110 -5.02 -3.08 -13.03
N SER A 111 -4.29 -3.53 -12.00
CA SER A 111 -4.82 -3.70 -10.64
C SER A 111 -5.35 -2.41 -10.03
N PHE A 112 -4.63 -1.28 -10.20
CA PHE A 112 -5.11 0.03 -9.76
C PHE A 112 -6.38 0.45 -10.51
N GLY A 113 -6.38 0.28 -11.83
CA GLY A 113 -7.49 0.62 -12.70
C GLY A 113 -8.75 -0.16 -12.36
N LEU A 114 -8.63 -1.48 -12.12
CA LEU A 114 -9.73 -2.31 -11.65
C LEU A 114 -10.36 -1.72 -10.38
N GLY A 115 -9.56 -1.25 -9.43
CA GLY A 115 -10.06 -0.58 -8.23
C GLY A 115 -10.89 0.69 -8.51
N THR A 116 -10.63 1.40 -9.61
CA THR A 116 -11.38 2.62 -9.98
C THR A 116 -12.71 2.36 -10.70
N VAL A 117 -12.99 1.11 -11.05
CA VAL A 117 -14.16 0.70 -11.85
C VAL A 117 -15.02 -0.37 -11.17
N THR A 118 -14.48 -1.07 -10.17
CA THR A 118 -15.16 -2.21 -9.50
C THR A 118 -16.13 -1.82 -8.38
N GLU A 119 -16.37 -0.53 -8.15
CA GLU A 119 -17.18 -0.01 -7.03
C GLU A 119 -18.59 -0.64 -6.91
N LYS A 120 -19.13 -1.24 -7.99
CA LYS A 120 -20.48 -1.82 -8.04
C LYS A 120 -20.57 -3.32 -8.35
N LEU A 121 -19.48 -3.99 -8.75
CA LEU A 121 -19.57 -5.33 -9.37
C LEU A 121 -19.65 -6.49 -8.38
N PHE A 122 -19.09 -6.35 -7.17
CA PHE A 122 -18.96 -7.48 -6.22
C PHE A 122 -19.81 -7.36 -4.95
N PHE A 123 -20.35 -6.19 -4.64
CA PHE A 123 -21.15 -5.95 -3.43
C PHE A 123 -22.64 -6.23 -3.61
N SER A 124 -23.13 -6.37 -4.84
CA SER A 124 -24.55 -6.63 -5.13
C SER A 124 -24.94 -8.10 -4.95
N GLU A 125 -23.99 -9.02 -4.98
CA GLU A 125 -24.26 -10.46 -4.86
C GLU A 125 -24.40 -10.87 -3.40
N ASN A 126 -25.58 -11.40 -3.04
CA ASN A 126 -25.91 -11.79 -1.67
C ASN A 126 -25.68 -13.29 -1.40
N SER A 127 -25.57 -14.12 -2.44
CA SER A 127 -25.42 -15.56 -2.27
C SER A 127 -24.04 -15.94 -1.71
N SER A 128 -24.03 -16.60 -0.54
CA SER A 128 -22.79 -17.08 0.09
C SER A 128 -22.16 -18.23 -0.71
N ILE A 129 -22.99 -19.04 -1.40
CA ILE A 129 -22.53 -20.16 -2.23
C ILE A 129 -21.75 -19.64 -3.44
N LYS A 130 -22.28 -18.64 -4.16
CA LYS A 130 -21.58 -18.04 -5.31
C LYS A 130 -20.24 -17.42 -4.90
N LYS A 131 -20.19 -16.74 -3.76
CA LYS A 131 -18.94 -16.19 -3.20
C LYS A 131 -17.92 -17.28 -2.91
N MET A 132 -18.35 -18.39 -2.30
CA MET A 132 -17.49 -19.54 -2.04
C MET A 132 -17.00 -20.19 -3.34
N LEU A 133 -17.85 -20.29 -4.36
CA LEU A 133 -17.46 -20.77 -5.69
C LEU A 133 -16.38 -19.90 -6.33
N VAL A 134 -16.47 -18.57 -6.25
CA VAL A 134 -15.42 -17.67 -6.76
C VAL A 134 -14.09 -17.90 -6.03
N ILE A 135 -14.11 -18.08 -4.70
CA ILE A 135 -12.92 -18.36 -3.91
C ILE A 135 -12.29 -19.71 -4.31
N VAL A 136 -13.11 -20.76 -4.41
CA VAL A 136 -12.63 -22.10 -4.82
C VAL A 136 -12.09 -22.06 -6.25
N LEU A 137 -12.79 -21.41 -7.18
CA LEU A 137 -12.34 -21.24 -8.55
C LEU A 137 -10.99 -20.53 -8.62
N HIS A 138 -10.80 -19.46 -7.82
CA HIS A 138 -9.51 -18.79 -7.73
C HIS A 138 -8.38 -19.73 -7.30
N VAL A 139 -8.58 -20.50 -6.23
CA VAL A 139 -7.57 -21.45 -5.74
C VAL A 139 -7.25 -22.52 -6.79
N LEU A 140 -8.26 -23.06 -7.46
CA LEU A 140 -8.08 -24.07 -8.51
C LEU A 140 -7.34 -23.51 -9.74
N VAL A 141 -7.73 -22.32 -10.21
CA VAL A 141 -7.11 -21.68 -11.38
C VAL A 141 -5.66 -21.31 -11.10
N VAL A 142 -5.38 -20.69 -9.94
CA VAL A 142 -3.99 -20.34 -9.56
C VAL A 142 -3.16 -21.61 -9.37
N GLY A 143 -3.70 -22.63 -8.70
CA GLY A 143 -3.03 -23.92 -8.51
C GLY A 143 -2.70 -24.59 -9.85
N PHE A 144 -3.65 -24.59 -10.80
CA PHE A 144 -3.43 -25.12 -12.14
C PHE A 144 -2.37 -24.33 -12.92
N PHE A 145 -2.41 -23.00 -12.88
CA PHE A 145 -1.40 -22.16 -13.55
C PHE A 145 -0.01 -22.32 -12.95
N SER A 146 0.09 -22.49 -11.62
CA SER A 146 1.34 -22.81 -10.93
C SER A 146 1.87 -24.18 -11.37
N TYR A 147 1.01 -25.19 -11.42
CA TYR A 147 1.38 -26.55 -11.84
C TYR A 147 1.88 -26.58 -13.29
N MET A 148 1.22 -25.86 -14.19
CA MET A 148 1.59 -25.77 -15.61
C MET A 148 2.74 -24.78 -15.88
N ASN A 149 3.17 -23.99 -14.88
CA ASN A 149 4.19 -22.95 -15.01
C ASN A 149 3.91 -21.90 -16.10
N VAL A 150 2.64 -21.51 -16.27
CA VAL A 150 2.17 -20.56 -17.31
C VAL A 150 1.84 -19.16 -16.80
N GLN A 151 2.16 -18.87 -15.53
CA GLN A 151 1.84 -17.59 -14.88
C GLN A 151 2.61 -16.39 -15.46
N SER A 152 3.67 -16.65 -16.22
CA SER A 152 4.46 -15.62 -16.90
C SER A 152 3.73 -14.99 -18.09
N LEU A 153 2.69 -15.63 -18.63
CA LEU A 153 1.90 -15.08 -19.73
C LEU A 153 1.09 -13.86 -19.26
N PRO A 154 1.27 -12.66 -19.83
CA PRO A 154 0.68 -11.43 -19.30
C PRO A 154 -0.85 -11.46 -19.17
N ILE A 155 -1.55 -12.02 -20.15
CA ILE A 155 -3.02 -12.15 -20.13
C ILE A 155 -3.48 -13.05 -18.99
N LEU A 156 -2.79 -14.17 -18.75
CA LEU A 156 -3.13 -15.09 -17.65
C LEU A 156 -2.82 -14.47 -16.30
N LYS A 157 -1.74 -13.68 -16.21
CA LYS A 157 -1.40 -12.91 -15.01
C LYS A 157 -2.49 -11.92 -14.66
N GLU A 158 -2.93 -11.07 -15.60
CA GLU A 158 -3.99 -10.09 -15.38
C GLU A 158 -5.34 -10.76 -15.06
N ALA A 159 -5.69 -11.84 -15.75
CA ALA A 159 -6.88 -12.63 -15.43
C ALA A 159 -6.82 -13.21 -14.00
N GLY A 160 -5.65 -13.73 -13.60
CA GLY A 160 -5.38 -14.20 -12.25
C GLY A 160 -5.49 -13.11 -11.20
N GLU A 161 -4.95 -11.92 -11.46
CA GLU A 161 -5.06 -10.73 -10.60
C GLU A 161 -6.53 -10.31 -10.42
N ALA A 162 -7.29 -10.20 -11.52
CA ALA A 162 -8.70 -9.84 -11.46
C ALA A 162 -9.53 -10.85 -10.64
N LEU A 163 -9.29 -12.15 -10.86
CA LEU A 163 -9.94 -13.23 -10.12
C LEU A 163 -9.52 -13.22 -8.64
N GLY A 164 -8.25 -12.92 -8.34
CA GLY A 164 -7.74 -12.80 -6.98
C GLY A 164 -8.34 -11.63 -6.20
N ILE A 165 -8.51 -10.48 -6.85
CA ILE A 165 -9.22 -9.33 -6.26
C ILE A 165 -10.68 -9.71 -5.98
N ALA A 166 -11.36 -10.33 -6.94
CA ALA A 166 -12.74 -10.80 -6.76
C ALA A 166 -12.89 -11.81 -5.61
N ALA A 167 -12.00 -12.79 -5.53
CA ALA A 167 -11.95 -13.79 -4.46
C ALA A 167 -11.66 -13.14 -3.10
N SER A 168 -10.76 -12.16 -3.04
CA SER A 168 -10.44 -11.41 -1.82
C SER A 168 -11.65 -10.64 -1.28
N ILE A 169 -12.40 -9.95 -2.17
CA ILE A 169 -13.64 -9.27 -1.78
C ILE A 169 -14.67 -10.28 -1.28
N CYS A 170 -14.88 -11.39 -2.01
CA CYS A 170 -15.79 -12.45 -1.60
C CYS A 170 -15.42 -13.00 -0.20
N PHE A 171 -14.15 -13.32 0.00
CA PHE A 171 -13.63 -13.82 1.27
C PHE A 171 -13.86 -12.84 2.42
N ILE A 172 -13.50 -11.57 2.23
CA ILE A 172 -13.71 -10.53 3.25
C ILE A 172 -15.21 -10.38 3.58
N THR A 173 -16.10 -10.39 2.59
CA THR A 173 -17.56 -10.27 2.84
C THR A 173 -18.15 -11.47 3.57
N LEU A 174 -17.55 -12.66 3.44
CA LEU A 174 -17.97 -13.85 4.18
C LEU A 174 -17.42 -13.86 5.61
N ILE A 175 -16.12 -13.58 5.78
CA ILE A 175 -15.46 -13.67 7.08
C ILE A 175 -15.91 -12.55 8.04
N THR A 176 -16.27 -11.39 7.51
CA THR A 176 -16.78 -10.25 8.31
C THR A 176 -18.18 -10.47 8.87
N LYS A 177 -18.89 -11.54 8.49
CA LYS A 177 -20.12 -11.97 9.18
C LYS A 177 -19.84 -12.41 10.63
N PHE A 178 -18.61 -12.83 10.92
CA PHE A 178 -18.17 -13.17 12.26
C PHE A 178 -17.63 -11.94 12.98
N SER A 179 -18.26 -11.56 14.10
CA SER A 179 -17.99 -10.29 14.79
C SER A 179 -16.55 -10.12 15.26
N LEU A 180 -15.89 -11.20 15.69
CA LEU A 180 -14.48 -11.20 16.08
C LEU A 180 -13.57 -10.84 14.90
N PHE A 181 -13.73 -11.55 13.77
CA PHE A 181 -12.96 -11.32 12.55
C PHE A 181 -13.20 -9.93 11.97
N ALA A 182 -14.44 -9.43 12.01
CA ALA A 182 -14.75 -8.07 11.60
C ALA A 182 -13.98 -7.02 12.43
N LYS A 183 -13.95 -7.17 13.76
CA LYS A 183 -13.21 -6.27 14.66
C LYS A 183 -11.70 -6.30 14.38
N VAL A 184 -11.13 -7.50 14.22
CA VAL A 184 -9.70 -7.68 13.92
C VAL A 184 -9.35 -7.07 12.56
N LEU A 185 -10.15 -7.34 11.54
CA LEU A 185 -9.91 -6.80 10.20
C LEU A 185 -10.03 -5.28 10.18
N LEU A 186 -11.01 -4.69 10.88
CA LEU A 186 -11.13 -3.24 11.03
C LEU A 186 -9.91 -2.63 11.73
N LEU A 187 -9.36 -3.30 12.74
CA LEU A 187 -8.12 -2.87 13.40
C LEU A 187 -6.95 -2.89 12.42
N ILE A 188 -6.75 -3.99 11.68
CA ILE A 188 -5.69 -4.12 10.67
C ILE A 188 -5.87 -3.07 9.57
N CYS A 189 -7.09 -2.88 9.06
CA CYS A 189 -7.40 -1.86 8.05
C CYS A 189 -7.04 -0.45 8.52
N LYS A 190 -7.37 -0.11 9.77
CA LYS A 190 -7.04 1.20 10.38
C LYS A 190 -5.54 1.48 10.40
N TYR A 191 -4.72 0.45 10.62
CA TYR A 191 -3.26 0.56 10.71
C TYR A 191 -2.52 -0.03 9.50
N SER A 192 -3.23 -0.32 8.40
CA SER A 192 -2.68 -0.97 7.21
C SER A 192 -1.52 -0.21 6.61
N PHE A 193 -1.58 1.13 6.60
CA PHE A 193 -0.51 1.97 6.08
C PHE A 193 0.78 1.91 6.95
N PRO A 194 0.74 2.12 8.28
CA PRO A 194 1.89 1.87 9.15
C PRO A 194 2.44 0.44 9.08
N ILE A 195 1.56 -0.57 9.02
CA ILE A 195 1.97 -1.97 8.85
C ILE A 195 2.77 -2.12 7.56
N TYR A 196 2.23 -1.63 6.43
CA TYR A 196 2.91 -1.67 5.14
C TYR A 196 4.29 -0.99 5.18
N LEU A 197 4.41 0.16 5.85
CA LEU A 197 5.69 0.87 5.96
C LEU A 197 6.73 0.10 6.77
N LEU A 198 6.34 -0.52 7.88
CA LEU A 198 7.29 -0.99 8.90
C LEU A 198 7.47 -2.51 8.98
N HIS A 199 6.52 -3.31 8.48
CA HIS A 199 6.49 -4.75 8.75
C HIS A 199 7.79 -5.48 8.37
N THR A 200 8.44 -5.13 7.25
CA THR A 200 9.66 -5.84 6.81
C THR A 200 10.86 -5.61 7.73
N ILE A 201 10.97 -4.43 8.35
CA ILE A 201 12.02 -4.12 9.33
C ILE A 201 11.82 -5.00 10.57
N PHE A 202 10.58 -5.12 11.05
CA PHE A 202 10.25 -5.92 12.22
C PHE A 202 10.34 -7.43 11.95
N THR A 203 9.91 -7.90 10.78
CA THR A 203 10.05 -9.32 10.40
C THR A 203 11.51 -9.70 10.21
N ALA A 204 12.34 -8.84 9.63
CA ALA A 204 13.78 -9.06 9.53
C ALA A 204 14.44 -9.09 10.91
N GLY A 205 14.15 -8.09 11.76
CA GLY A 205 14.70 -7.98 13.10
C GLY A 205 14.35 -9.18 13.99
N ILE A 206 13.09 -9.60 14.03
CA ILE A 206 12.68 -10.75 14.84
C ILE A 206 13.29 -12.05 14.31
N ARG A 207 13.41 -12.21 12.99
CA ARG A 207 14.07 -13.38 12.39
C ARG A 207 15.53 -13.47 12.82
N ILE A 208 16.26 -12.36 12.78
CA ILE A 208 17.65 -12.28 13.24
C ILE A 208 17.74 -12.62 14.73
N GLY A 209 16.87 -12.01 15.56
CA GLY A 209 16.82 -12.29 17.00
C GLY A 209 16.52 -13.77 17.33
N LEU A 210 15.53 -14.36 16.67
CA LEU A 210 15.19 -15.78 16.82
C LEU A 210 16.35 -16.70 16.38
N ASN A 211 17.06 -16.34 15.31
CA ASN A 211 18.23 -17.10 14.86
C ASN A 211 19.37 -17.07 15.89
N TYR A 212 19.61 -15.93 16.54
CA TYR A 212 20.58 -15.82 17.64
C TYR A 212 20.14 -16.60 18.88
N ALA A 213 18.84 -16.64 19.18
CA ALA A 213 18.28 -17.47 20.25
C ALA A 213 18.29 -18.98 19.93
N GLY A 214 18.77 -19.39 18.75
CA GLY A 214 18.80 -20.79 18.30
C GLY A 214 17.44 -21.31 17.79
N TRP A 215 16.42 -20.47 17.71
CA TRP A 215 15.06 -20.84 17.29
C TRP A 215 14.94 -20.79 15.76
N ARG A 216 15.50 -21.80 15.09
CA ARG A 216 15.53 -21.92 13.62
C ARG A 216 14.34 -22.67 13.01
N ASN A 217 13.35 -23.04 13.82
CA ASN A 217 12.16 -23.74 13.33
C ASN A 217 11.33 -22.84 12.40
N TYR A 218 11.00 -23.34 11.21
CA TYR A 218 10.25 -22.61 10.19
C TYR A 218 8.91 -22.08 10.69
N TRP A 219 8.11 -22.90 11.38
CA TRP A 219 6.79 -22.51 11.88
C TRP A 219 6.88 -21.43 12.95
N ILE A 220 7.90 -21.50 13.82
CA ILE A 220 8.14 -20.45 14.83
C ILE A 220 8.49 -19.14 14.13
N GLN A 221 9.39 -19.17 13.14
CA GLN A 221 9.79 -17.99 12.37
C GLN A 221 8.60 -17.34 11.65
N VAL A 222 7.72 -18.13 11.03
CA VAL A 222 6.53 -17.63 10.35
C VAL A 222 5.52 -17.06 11.34
N LEU A 223 5.13 -17.81 12.38
CA LEU A 223 4.09 -17.37 13.31
C LEU A 223 4.52 -16.14 14.12
N VAL A 224 5.73 -16.17 14.68
CA VAL A 224 6.26 -15.05 15.46
C VAL A 224 6.59 -13.88 14.54
N GLY A 225 7.16 -14.14 13.36
CA GLY A 225 7.45 -13.14 12.34
C GLY A 225 6.20 -12.38 11.90
N THR A 226 5.13 -13.09 11.52
CA THR A 226 3.86 -12.47 11.14
C THR A 226 3.23 -11.72 12.31
N GLY A 227 3.22 -12.31 13.52
CA GLY A 227 2.69 -11.66 14.71
C GLY A 227 3.39 -10.33 15.01
N VAL A 228 4.72 -10.34 15.10
CA VAL A 228 5.54 -9.14 15.36
C VAL A 228 5.46 -8.14 14.20
N GLY A 229 5.50 -8.63 12.95
CA GLY A 229 5.38 -7.82 11.75
C GLY A 229 4.07 -7.04 11.63
N ILE A 230 3.00 -7.50 12.29
CA ILE A 230 1.71 -6.78 12.37
C ILE A 230 1.62 -5.96 13.64
N LEU A 231 1.88 -6.57 14.80
CA LEU A 231 1.65 -5.94 16.12
C LEU A 231 2.63 -4.80 16.40
N ALA A 232 3.92 -4.94 16.05
CA ALA A 232 4.91 -3.90 16.34
C ALA A 232 4.63 -2.59 15.56
N PRO A 233 4.34 -2.60 14.24
CA PRO A 233 3.90 -1.40 13.53
C PRO A 233 2.64 -0.76 14.09
N VAL A 234 1.65 -1.55 14.53
CA VAL A 234 0.41 -1.04 15.15
C VAL A 234 0.74 -0.29 16.45
N LEU A 235 1.54 -0.90 17.32
CA LEU A 235 1.95 -0.28 18.59
C LEU A 235 2.75 1.01 18.35
N ILE A 236 3.68 1.00 17.40
CA ILE A 236 4.46 2.19 17.04
C ILE A 236 3.57 3.28 16.50
N ALA A 237 2.64 2.97 15.59
CA ALA A 237 1.69 3.95 15.08
C ALA A 237 0.82 4.55 16.20
N MET A 238 0.38 3.72 17.16
CA MET A 238 -0.36 4.19 18.33
C MET A 238 0.47 5.14 19.20
N LEU A 239 1.74 4.83 19.46
CA LEU A 239 2.64 5.68 20.23
C LEU A 239 2.95 6.99 19.49
N CYS A 240 3.32 6.91 18.21
CA CYS A 240 3.60 8.07 17.36
C CYS A 240 2.40 9.00 17.22
N SER A 241 1.16 8.47 17.21
CA SER A 241 -0.04 9.30 17.12
C SER A 241 -0.26 10.24 18.32
N LYS A 242 0.42 10.00 19.45
CA LYS A 242 0.39 10.87 20.63
C LYS A 242 1.29 12.10 20.48
N THR A 243 2.30 12.03 19.61
CA THR A 243 3.28 13.09 19.40
C THR A 243 3.07 13.74 18.03
N PRO A 244 2.73 15.04 17.96
CA PRO A 244 2.35 15.68 16.70
C PRO A 244 3.39 15.56 15.57
N PHE A 245 4.68 15.67 15.91
CA PHE A 245 5.78 15.51 14.96
C PHE A 245 5.87 14.09 14.39
N LEU A 246 5.65 13.06 15.23
CA LEU A 246 5.70 11.66 14.78
C LEU A 246 4.43 11.26 14.01
N ASP A 247 3.25 11.76 14.40
CA ASP A 247 1.99 11.59 13.65
C ASP A 247 2.12 12.17 12.23
N PHE A 248 2.85 13.28 12.07
CA PHE A 248 3.13 13.88 10.77
C PHE A 248 3.91 12.95 9.83
N LEU A 249 4.87 12.16 10.35
CA LEU A 249 5.67 11.24 9.50
C LEU A 249 4.79 10.17 8.81
N PHE A 250 3.72 9.72 9.47
CA PHE A 250 2.77 8.77 8.91
C PHE A 250 1.62 9.45 8.16
N TYR A 251 1.08 10.54 8.69
CA TYR A 251 -0.13 11.18 8.18
C TYR A 251 0.00 12.71 8.07
N PRO A 252 0.82 13.23 7.12
CA PRO A 252 1.12 14.66 7.00
C PRO A 252 -0.12 15.55 6.86
N SER A 253 -1.06 15.19 5.98
CA SER A 253 -2.25 16.02 5.72
C SER A 253 -3.18 16.13 6.92
N LYS A 254 -3.38 15.02 7.65
CA LYS A 254 -4.21 14.98 8.87
C LYS A 254 -3.64 15.88 9.95
N TYR A 255 -2.32 15.97 10.05
CA TYR A 255 -1.65 16.91 10.93
C TYR A 255 -1.89 18.36 10.52
N LEU A 256 -1.70 18.69 9.23
CA LEU A 256 -1.92 20.04 8.71
C LEU A 256 -3.37 20.51 8.90
N GLU A 257 -4.34 19.63 8.70
CA GLU A 257 -5.76 19.94 8.93
C GLU A 257 -6.06 20.21 10.41
N LYS A 258 -5.55 19.38 11.33
CA LYS A 258 -5.66 19.62 12.78
C LYS A 258 -5.00 20.94 13.17
N PHE A 259 -3.84 21.25 12.60
CA PHE A 259 -3.09 22.48 12.88
C PHE A 259 -3.84 23.72 12.39
N TYR A 260 -4.32 23.70 11.14
CA TYR A 260 -5.13 24.77 10.57
C TYR A 260 -6.39 25.04 11.40
N ASN A 261 -7.14 23.98 11.75
CA ASN A 261 -8.34 24.11 12.57
C ASN A 261 -8.05 24.66 13.97
N ARG A 262 -6.91 24.33 14.59
CA ARG A 262 -6.47 24.90 15.88
C ARG A 262 -6.09 26.37 15.75
N SER A 263 -5.32 26.74 14.73
CA SER A 263 -4.89 28.12 14.48
C SER A 263 -6.08 29.04 14.17
N SER A 264 -7.04 28.59 13.35
CA SER A 264 -8.28 29.31 13.05
C SER A 264 -9.14 29.52 14.30
N ARG A 265 -9.26 28.52 15.19
CA ARG A 265 -9.93 28.68 16.49
C ARG A 265 -9.22 29.69 17.38
N ARG A 266 -7.87 29.67 17.43
CA ARG A 266 -7.06 30.61 18.23
C ARG A 266 -7.22 32.04 17.72
N PHE A 267 -7.23 32.24 16.41
CA PHE A 267 -7.46 33.55 15.78
C PHE A 267 -8.89 34.08 16.06
N CYS A 268 -9.90 33.21 15.98
CA CYS A 268 -11.29 33.57 16.31
C CYS A 268 -11.46 33.97 17.79
N LEU A 269 -10.78 33.27 18.70
CA LEU A 269 -10.76 33.61 20.13
C LEU A 269 -10.04 34.93 20.41
N LEU A 270 -8.93 35.21 19.73
CA LEU A 270 -8.19 36.48 19.86
C LEU A 270 -9.00 37.66 19.30
N ARG A 271 -9.77 37.47 18.21
CA ARG A 271 -10.65 38.50 17.66
C ARG A 271 -11.82 38.81 18.60
N ARG A 272 -12.44 37.79 19.23
CA ARG A 272 -13.49 38.01 20.25
C ARG A 272 -12.98 38.80 21.46
N LYS A 273 -11.77 38.52 21.95
CA LYS A 273 -11.15 39.28 23.06
C LYS A 273 -10.79 40.73 22.71
N ARG A 274 -10.64 41.05 21.42
CA ARG A 274 -10.32 42.40 20.94
C ARG A 274 -11.57 43.24 20.63
N VAL A 275 -12.73 42.60 20.46
CA VAL A 275 -14.04 43.28 20.29
C VAL A 275 -14.75 43.48 21.64
N SER A 276 -14.34 42.76 22.69
CA SER A 276 -14.85 42.89 24.06
C SER A 276 -14.02 43.82 24.97
N ARG A 277 -13.18 44.66 24.39
CA ARG A 277 -12.44 45.76 25.03
C ARG A 277 -12.73 47.02 24.25
#